data_AF-A0A947NKS9-F1
#
_entry.id   AF-A0A947NKS9-F1
#
_cell.length_a   1.000
_cell.length_b   1.000
_cell.length_c   1.000
_cell.angle_alpha   90.00
_cell.angle_beta   90.00
_cell.angle_gamma   90.00
#
_symmetry.space_group_name_H-M   'P 1'
#
loop_
_entity.id
_entity.type
_entity.pdbx_description
1 polymer ?
#
loop_
_entity_poly.entity_id
_entity_poly.type
_entity_poly.pdbx_seq_one_letter_code
_entity_poly.pdbx_strand_id
1 'polypeptide(L)' 'MKQYDVVIIGGGVIGASIARELSRYKLSMALFEKEEE' A
#
# COMPACT_ATOMS: atom_id res chain seq x y z
N MET A 1 -6.13 7.83 -16.46
CA MET A 1 -5.78 7.91 -15.02
C MET A 1 -5.66 6.49 -14.51
N LYS A 2 -4.66 6.16 -13.67
CA LYS A 2 -4.60 4.83 -13.04
C LYS A 2 -5.63 4.78 -11.92
N GLN A 3 -6.49 3.77 -11.94
CA GLN A 3 -7.45 3.50 -10.88
C GLN A 3 -6.82 2.46 -9.96
N TYR A 4 -6.91 2.69 -8.65
CA TYR A 4 -6.43 1.79 -7.61
C TYR A 4 -7.64 1.35 -6.79
N ASP A 5 -7.70 0.07 -6.45
CA ASP A 5 -8.73 -0.48 -5.56
C ASP A 5 -8.46 -0.03 -4.11
N VAL A 6 -7.18 0.09 -3.74
CA VAL A 6 -6.75 0.50 -2.39
C VAL A 6 -5.55 1.45 -2.48
N VAL A 7 -5.58 2.51 -1.67
CA VAL A 7 -4.43 3.38 -1.43
C VAL A 7 -4.10 3.38 0.06
N ILE A 8 -2.82 3.13 0.38
CA ILE A 8 -2.29 3.13 1.75
C ILE A 8 -1.35 4.34 1.89
N ILE A 9 -1.52 5.14 2.94
CA ILE A 9 -0.70 6.31 3.26
C ILE A 9 0.00 6.05 4.60
N GLY A 10 1.34 6.09 4.59
CA GLY A 10 2.24 5.58 5.61
C GLY A 10 2.74 4.18 5.24
N GLY A 11 4.03 4.07 4.90
CA GLY A 11 4.76 2.86 4.52
C GLY A 11 5.69 2.28 5.59
N GLY A 12 5.66 2.82 6.82
CA GLY A 12 6.27 2.17 7.98
C GLY A 12 5.70 0.76 8.28
N VAL A 13 6.12 0.16 9.40
CA VAL A 13 5.86 -1.26 9.73
C VAL A 13 4.39 -1.68 9.52
N ILE A 14 3.45 -0.86 9.99
CA ILE A 14 2.02 -1.17 9.88
C ILE A 14 1.53 -1.07 8.43
N GLY A 15 1.88 -0.01 7.71
CA GLY A 15 1.50 0.18 6.31
C GLY A 15 2.04 -0.92 5.40
N ALA A 16 3.31 -1.29 5.59
CA ALA A 16 3.93 -2.40 4.90
C ALA A 16 3.25 -3.75 5.23
N SER A 17 2.88 -3.97 6.51
CA SER A 17 2.17 -5.19 6.93
C SER A 17 0.77 -5.28 6.30
N ILE A 18 0.06 -4.16 6.19
CA ILE A 18 -1.24 -4.08 5.51
C ILE A 18 -1.07 -4.37 4.01
N ALA A 19 -0.10 -3.73 3.34
CA ALA A 19 0.18 -3.98 1.93
C ALA A 19 0.55 -5.45 1.66
N ARG A 20 1.34 -6.05 2.56
CA ARG A 20 1.74 -7.47 2.52
C ARG A 20 0.54 -8.41 2.64
N GLU A 21 -0.42 -8.11 3.52
CA GLU A 21 -1.61 -8.96 3.65
C GLU A 21 -2.54 -8.79 2.43
N LEU A 22 -2.72 -7.55 1.97
CA LEU A 22 -3.55 -7.24 0.80
C LEU A 22 -2.96 -7.77 -0.51
N SER A 23 -1.65 -7.98 -0.59
CA SER A 23 -1.01 -8.56 -1.80
C SER A 23 -1.44 -10.00 -2.09
N ARG A 24 -2.12 -10.67 -1.15
CA ARG A 24 -2.69 -12.02 -1.35
C ARG A 24 -3.93 -12.01 -2.24
N TYR A 25 -4.51 -10.83 -2.49
CA TYR A 25 -5.68 -10.64 -3.34
C TYR A 25 -5.28 -10.05 -4.69
N LYS A 26 -6.14 -10.21 -5.70
CA LYS A 26 -5.94 -9.63 -7.03
C LYS A 26 -6.44 -8.18 -7.07
N LEU A 27 -5.80 -7.31 -6.29
CA LEU A 27 -6.12 -5.88 -6.17
C LEU A 27 -5.00 -5.04 -6.77
N SER A 28 -5.36 -3.94 -7.39
CA SER A 28 -4.45 -2.85 -7.75
C SER A 28 -4.29 -1.92 -6.55
N MET A 29 -3.07 -1.76 -6.05
CA MET A 29 -2.81 -0.94 -4.86
C MET A 29 -1.61 0.01 -5.02
N ALA A 30 -1.66 1.11 -4.28
CA ALA A 30 -0.55 2.05 -4.12
C ALA A 30 -0.24 2.25 -2.62
N LEU A 31 1.04 2.25 -2.27
CA LEU A 31 1.55 2.57 -0.93
C LEU A 31 2.38 3.84 -1.05
N PHE A 32 2.06 4.85 -0.24
CA PHE A 32 2.80 6.11 -0.17
C PHE A 32 3.42 6.25 1.22
N GLU A 33 4.69 6.62 1.28
CA GLU A 33 5.34 7.09 2.50
C GLU A 33 5.95 8.47 2.21
N LYS A 34 5.93 9.34 3.23
CA LYS A 34 6.49 10.68 3.16
C LYS A 34 8.02 10.64 3.12
N GLU A 35 8.62 9.67 3.80
CA GLU A 35 10.07 9.56 3.98
C GLU A 35 10.56 8.18 3.49
N GLU A 36 11.80 8.09 2.99
CA GLU A 36 12.34 6.80 2.50
C GLU A 36 12.90 5.92 3.63
N GLU A 37 12.97 6.42 4.87
CA GLU A 37 13.55 5.76 6.05
C GLU A 37 12.52 5.34 7.12
#